data_AF-A0A662HUH0-F1
#
_entry.id   AF-A0A662HUH0-F1
#
_cell.length_a   1.000
_cell.length_b   1.000
_cell.length_c   1.000
_cell.angle_alpha   90.00
_cell.angle_beta   90.00
_cell.angle_gamma   90.00
#
_symmetry.space_group_name_H-M   'P 1'
#
loop_
_entity.id
_entity.type
_entity.pdbx_description
1 polymer ?
#
loop_
_entity_poly.entity_id
_entity_poly.type
_entity_poly.pdbx_seq_one_letter_code
_entity_poly.pdbx_strand_id
1 'polypeptide(L)'
;MEIGSITLNRVIEFLVMWLVSAIVIYIAVKIYPGKQKRENIGGALLTALLGKIVYTIFAIIHIPLIGGLIAFIVWLWVLKQMFGVGWLGAAFIAFLIWVLNALVGFFLPTLL
;
A
#
# COMPACT_ATOMS: atom_id res chain seq x y z
N MET A 1 6.77 -28.15 -10.28
CA MET A 1 5.89 -26.97 -10.39
C MET A 1 4.61 -27.32 -9.64
N GLU A 2 4.54 -27.06 -8.33
CA GLU A 2 3.32 -27.30 -7.56
C GLU A 2 2.32 -26.18 -7.86
N ILE A 3 1.45 -26.44 -8.83
CA ILE A 3 0.24 -25.67 -9.06
C ILE A 3 -0.83 -26.34 -8.19
N GLY A 4 -1.28 -25.68 -7.11
CA GLY A 4 -2.57 -26.04 -6.49
C GLY A 4 -2.62 -26.40 -5.00
N SER A 5 -2.00 -25.64 -4.10
CA SER A 5 -2.60 -25.45 -2.78
C SER A 5 -2.42 -24.01 -2.28
N ILE A 6 -3.55 -23.29 -2.19
CA ILE A 6 -3.61 -22.13 -1.30
C ILE A 6 -3.55 -22.73 0.11
N THR A 7 -2.37 -22.73 0.71
CA THR A 7 -2.23 -23.18 2.09
C THR A 7 -2.89 -22.15 3.00
N LEU A 8 -3.59 -22.60 4.05
CA LEU A 8 -4.21 -21.74 5.06
C LEU A 8 -3.22 -20.67 5.56
N ASN A 9 -1.96 -21.05 5.72
CA ASN A 9 -0.86 -20.17 6.13
C ASN A 9 -0.68 -18.97 5.18
N ARG A 10 -0.69 -19.19 3.86
CA ARG A 10 -0.55 -18.10 2.87
C ARG A 10 -1.72 -17.12 2.92
N VAL A 11 -2.93 -17.60 3.20
CA VAL A 11 -4.11 -16.73 3.36
C VAL A 11 -3.97 -15.89 4.62
N ILE A 12 -3.58 -16.51 5.73
CA ILE A 12 -3.37 -15.81 7.00
C ILE A 12 -2.26 -14.76 6.86
N GLU A 13 -1.13 -15.12 6.25
CA GLU A 13 -0.03 -14.20 5.95
C GLU A 13 -0.49 -13.01 5.12
N PHE A 14 -1.23 -13.27 4.03
CA PHE A 14 -1.79 -12.21 3.19
C PHE A 14 -2.72 -11.28 3.98
N LEU A 15 -3.62 -11.83 4.79
CA LEU A 15 -4.56 -11.04 5.60
C LEU A 15 -3.82 -10.19 6.63
N VAL A 16 -2.82 -10.76 7.32
CA VAL A 16 -2.00 -10.03 8.31
C VAL A 16 -1.25 -8.89 7.64
N MET A 17 -0.53 -9.15 6.53
CA MET A 17 0.19 -8.10 5.80
C MET A 17 -0.74 -7.02 5.26
N TRP A 18 -1.91 -7.39 4.76
CA TRP A 18 -2.89 -6.45 4.26
C TRP A 18 -3.44 -5.54 5.37
N LEU A 19 -3.74 -6.10 6.54
CA LEU A 19 -4.19 -5.33 7.70
C LEU A 19 -3.10 -4.40 8.24
N VAL A 20 -1.86 -4.87 8.36
CA VAL A 20 -0.72 -4.05 8.78
C VAL A 20 -0.52 -2.88 7.82
N SER A 21 -0.54 -3.14 6.50
CA SER A 21 -0.44 -2.10 5.48
C SER A 21 -1.56 -1.08 5.59
N ALA A 22 -2.80 -1.54 5.80
CA ALA A 22 -3.94 -0.64 5.98
C ALA A 22 -3.81 0.23 7.23
N ILE A 23 -3.30 -0.30 8.34
CA ILE A 23 -3.04 0.48 9.56
C ILE A 23 -1.99 1.56 9.30
N VAL A 24 -0.89 1.21 8.60
CA VAL A 24 0.15 2.18 8.23
C VAL A 24 -0.43 3.31 7.37
N ILE A 25 -1.21 2.97 6.34
CA ILE A 25 -1.88 3.96 5.48
C ILE A 25 -2.85 4.82 6.27
N TYR A 26 -3.64 4.21 7.17
CA TYR A 26 -4.59 4.94 8.01
C TYR A 26 -3.87 5.98 8.89
N ILE A 27 -2.77 5.60 9.52
CA ILE A 27 -1.96 6.51 10.34
C ILE A 27 -1.35 7.61 9.46
N ALA A 28 -0.78 7.27 8.30
CA ALA A 28 -0.19 8.24 7.37
C ALA A 28 -1.19 9.33 6.96
N VAL A 29 -2.41 8.92 6.58
CA VAL A 29 -3.47 9.86 6.16
C VAL A 29 -3.95 10.70 7.33
N LYS A 30 -3.97 10.15 8.55
CA LYS A 30 -4.39 10.87 9.75
C LYS A 30 -3.38 11.91 10.23
N ILE A 31 -2.09 11.71 9.91
CA ILE A 31 -1.03 12.69 10.14
C ILE A 31 -1.09 13.82 9.09
N TYR A 32 -1.57 13.53 7.88
CA TYR A 32 -1.65 14.51 6.81
C TYR A 32 -2.64 15.64 7.16
N PRO A 33 -2.26 16.92 7.03
CA PRO A 33 -3.11 18.04 7.44
C PRO A 33 -4.37 18.17 6.58
N GLY A 34 -5.48 18.51 7.24
CA GLY A 34 -6.80 18.68 6.61
C GLY A 34 -7.65 17.41 6.62
N LYS A 35 -8.92 17.54 6.23
CA LYS A 35 -9.86 16.41 6.14
C LYS A 35 -9.79 15.77 4.76
N GLN A 36 -9.57 14.46 4.71
CA GLN A 36 -9.47 13.71 3.45
C GLN A 36 -10.73 12.91 3.16
N LYS A 37 -11.06 12.75 1.87
CA LYS A 37 -12.34 12.18 1.42
C LYS A 37 -12.62 10.77 1.94
N ARG A 38 -11.56 9.98 2.18
CA ARG A 38 -11.63 8.59 2.69
C ARG A 38 -10.62 8.34 3.80
N GLU A 39 -10.48 9.27 4.75
CA GLU A 39 -9.61 9.12 5.94
C GLU A 39 -10.11 8.09 6.99
N ASN A 40 -10.93 7.13 6.57
CA ASN A 40 -11.44 6.07 7.43
C ASN A 40 -10.69 4.75 7.17
N ILE A 41 -10.87 3.79 8.08
CA ILE A 41 -10.17 2.50 7.98
C ILE A 41 -10.54 1.73 6.71
N GLY A 42 -11.80 1.86 6.24
CA GLY A 42 -12.23 1.29 4.96
C GLY A 42 -11.49 1.88 3.76
N GLY A 43 -11.25 3.19 3.76
CA GLY A 43 -10.43 3.87 2.74
C GLY A 43 -8.99 3.36 2.73
N ALA A 44 -8.40 3.15 3.91
CA ALA A 44 -7.05 2.62 4.05
C ALA A 44 -6.94 1.15 3.59
N LEU A 45 -7.90 0.29 3.98
CA LEU A 45 -7.98 -1.10 3.54
C LEU A 45 -8.08 -1.23 2.02
N LEU A 46 -8.98 -0.45 1.40
CA LEU A 46 -9.14 -0.41 -0.05
C LEU A 46 -7.87 0.12 -0.74
N THR A 47 -7.23 1.14 -0.18
CA THR A 47 -5.99 1.70 -0.73
C THR A 47 -4.85 0.67 -0.68
N ALA A 48 -4.70 -0.06 0.43
CA ALA A 48 -3.71 -1.12 0.57
C ALA A 48 -3.93 -2.22 -0.49
N LEU A 49 -5.19 -2.62 -0.68
CA LEU A 49 -5.55 -3.64 -1.66
C LEU A 49 -5.28 -3.17 -3.10
N LEU A 50 -5.68 -1.95 -3.45
CA LEU A 50 -5.41 -1.35 -4.76
C LEU A 50 -3.91 -1.21 -5.00
N GLY A 51 -3.12 -0.83 -4.00
CA GLY A 51 -1.67 -0.81 -4.11
C GLY A 51 -1.10 -2.18 -4.42
N LYS A 52 -1.52 -3.23 -3.69
CA LYS A 52 -1.09 -4.60 -3.97
C LYS A 52 -1.45 -5.03 -5.40
N ILE A 53 -2.67 -4.70 -5.87
CA ILE A 53 -3.12 -4.99 -7.23
C ILE A 53 -2.24 -4.30 -8.27
N VAL A 54 -1.99 -3.00 -8.12
CA VAL A 54 -1.13 -2.21 -9.02
C VAL A 54 0.24 -2.86 -9.14
N TYR A 55 0.94 -3.07 -8.02
CA TYR A 55 2.28 -3.67 -8.03
C TYR A 55 2.28 -5.10 -8.59
N THR A 56 1.24 -5.89 -8.34
CA THR A 56 1.13 -7.27 -8.86
C THR A 56 0.95 -7.27 -10.38
N ILE A 57 0.10 -6.40 -10.94
CA ILE A 57 -0.09 -6.28 -12.38
C ILE A 57 1.23 -5.91 -13.06
N PHE A 58 1.93 -4.89 -12.55
CA PHE A 58 3.19 -4.46 -13.13
C PHE A 58 4.33 -5.48 -12.97
N ALA A 59 4.31 -6.29 -11.90
CA ALA A 59 5.25 -7.38 -11.73
C ALA A 59 5.08 -8.49 -12.79
N ILE A 60 3.85 -8.77 -13.24
CA ILE A 60 3.56 -9.78 -14.27
C ILE A 60 4.07 -9.36 -15.65
N ILE A 61 4.04 -8.06 -15.96
CA ILE A 61 4.41 -7.52 -17.29
C ILE A 61 5.94 -7.55 -17.50
N HIS A 62 6.73 -7.83 -16.46
CA HIS A 62 8.18 -8.11 -16.53
C HIS A 62 9.01 -7.05 -17.27
N ILE A 63 8.64 -5.76 -17.14
CA ILE A 63 9.41 -4.64 -17.70
C ILE A 63 10.49 -4.24 -16.68
N PRO A 64 11.79 -4.47 -16.96
CA PRO A 64 12.86 -4.14 -16.03
C PRO A 64 12.93 -2.63 -15.79
N LEU A 65 13.10 -2.24 -14.52
CA LEU A 65 13.21 -0.86 -13.97
C LEU A 65 12.01 0.08 -14.20
N ILE A 66 11.54 0.22 -15.44
CA ILE A 66 10.45 1.13 -15.82
C ILE A 66 9.13 0.68 -15.19
N GLY A 67 8.90 -0.64 -15.06
CA GLY A 67 7.68 -1.19 -14.47
C GLY A 67 7.46 -0.73 -13.03
N GLY A 68 8.52 -0.67 -12.22
CA GLY A 68 8.43 -0.20 -10.83
C GLY A 68 8.11 1.29 -10.72
N LEU A 69 8.69 2.11 -11.59
CA LEU A 69 8.45 3.55 -11.60
C LEU A 69 7.02 3.88 -12.06
N ILE A 70 6.53 3.20 -13.09
CA ILE A 70 5.12 3.34 -13.53
C ILE A 70 4.17 2.85 -12.42
N ALA A 71 4.45 1.70 -11.80
CA ALA A 71 3.65 1.19 -10.69
C ALA A 71 3.58 2.19 -9.54
N PHE A 72 4.70 2.84 -9.21
CA PHE A 72 4.74 3.89 -8.19
C PHE A 72 3.87 5.10 -8.57
N ILE A 73 3.97 5.59 -9.81
CA ILE A 73 3.13 6.70 -10.29
C ILE A 73 1.63 6.34 -10.26
N VAL A 74 1.28 5.13 -10.70
CA VAL A 74 -0.10 4.64 -10.66
C VAL A 74 -0.58 4.51 -9.22
N TRP A 75 0.27 4.06 -8.31
CA TRP A 75 -0.06 4.00 -6.89
C TRP A 75 -0.24 5.39 -6.26
N LEU A 76 0.59 6.38 -6.61
CA LEU A 76 0.37 7.77 -6.22
C LEU A 76 -0.96 8.30 -6.75
N TRP A 77 -1.33 7.93 -7.97
CA TRP A 77 -2.63 8.27 -8.54
C TRP A 77 -3.78 7.62 -7.76
N VAL A 78 -3.63 6.38 -7.30
CA VAL A 78 -4.60 5.73 -6.39
C VAL A 78 -4.75 6.52 -5.10
N LEU A 79 -3.63 6.89 -4.44
CA LEU A 79 -3.66 7.71 -3.22
C LEU A 79 -4.38 9.04 -3.45
N LYS A 80 -4.05 9.71 -4.56
CA LYS A 80 -4.67 10.96 -5.00
C LYS A 80 -6.19 10.82 -5.10
N GLN A 81 -6.67 9.81 -5.81
CA GLN A 81 -8.11 9.59 -6.03
C GLN A 81 -8.83 9.13 -4.76
N MET A 82 -8.21 8.28 -3.96
CA MET A 82 -8.79 7.72 -2.75
C MET A 82 -8.98 8.79 -1.68
N PHE A 83 -7.96 9.62 -1.45
CA PHE A 83 -7.97 10.61 -0.38
C PHE A 83 -8.40 12.01 -0.84
N GLY A 84 -8.52 12.25 -2.15
CA GLY A 84 -8.95 13.55 -2.68
C GLY A 84 -7.87 14.64 -2.59
N VAL A 85 -6.60 14.23 -2.56
CA VAL A 85 -5.45 15.13 -2.42
C VAL A 85 -4.87 15.51 -3.79
N GLY A 86 -4.04 16.55 -3.84
CA GLY A 86 -3.21 16.86 -5.01
C GLY A 86 -2.05 15.87 -5.18
N TRP A 87 -1.29 15.99 -6.28
CA TRP A 87 -0.10 15.17 -6.52
C TRP A 87 0.95 15.30 -5.40
N LEU A 88 1.17 16.53 -4.92
CA LEU A 88 2.08 16.79 -3.81
C LEU A 88 1.59 16.16 -2.50
N GLY A 89 0.28 16.20 -2.26
CA GLY A 89 -0.33 15.54 -1.10
C GLY A 89 -0.20 14.01 -1.17
N ALA A 90 -0.44 13.41 -2.34
CA ALA A 90 -0.24 11.98 -2.55
C ALA A 90 1.23 11.57 -2.34
N ALA A 91 2.18 12.37 -2.85
CA ALA A 91 3.61 12.14 -2.64
C ALA A 91 4.00 12.24 -1.15
N PHE A 92 3.45 13.19 -0.42
CA PHE A 92 3.69 13.33 1.02
C PHE A 92 3.09 12.18 1.82
N ILE A 93 1.86 11.75 1.51
CA ILE A 93 1.24 10.56 2.13
C ILE A 93 2.07 9.31 1.83
N ALA A 94 2.53 9.15 0.58
CA ALA A 94 3.42 8.07 0.20
C ALA A 94 4.72 8.07 1.01
N PHE A 95 5.32 9.24 1.20
CA PHE A 95 6.50 9.40 2.04
C PHE A 95 6.23 9.01 3.50
N LEU A 96 5.10 9.45 4.08
CA LEU A 96 4.69 9.04 5.43
C LEU A 96 4.51 7.53 5.55
N ILE A 97 3.86 6.90 4.57
CA ILE A 97 3.69 5.43 4.51
C ILE A 97 5.06 4.74 4.50
N TRP A 98 6.00 5.24 3.71
CA TRP A 98 7.36 4.69 3.65
C TRP A 98 8.09 4.79 5.00
N VAL A 99 8.05 5.96 5.65
CA VAL A 99 8.65 6.15 6.99
C VAL A 99 7.99 5.23 8.03
N LEU A 100 6.66 5.16 8.05
CA LEU A 100 5.92 4.33 9.00
C LEU A 100 6.18 2.84 8.76
N ASN A 101 6.29 2.40 7.51
CA ASN A 101 6.71 1.03 7.20
C ASN A 101 8.13 0.77 7.70
N ALA A 102 9.08 1.70 7.53
CA ALA A 102 10.43 1.53 8.06
C ALA A 102 10.42 1.36 9.60
N LEU A 103 9.58 2.12 10.30
CA LEU A 103 9.38 1.96 11.74
C LEU A 103 8.76 0.60 12.10
N VAL A 104 7.70 0.20 11.41
CA VAL A 104 7.07 -1.11 11.62
C VAL A 104 8.07 -2.23 11.38
N GLY A 105 8.90 -2.15 10.34
CA GLY A 105 9.92 -3.16 10.02
C GLY A 105 11.05 -3.20 11.05
N PHE A 106 11.36 -2.07 11.68
CA PHE A 106 12.32 -2.03 12.78
C PHE A 106 11.82 -2.77 14.02
N PHE A 107 10.54 -2.60 14.39
CA PHE A 107 9.95 -3.24 15.57
C PHE A 107 9.44 -4.66 15.30
N LEU A 108 9.03 -4.95 14.07
CA LEU A 108 8.42 -6.20 13.64
C LEU A 108 9.13 -6.71 12.37
N PRO A 109 10.41 -7.09 12.47
CA PRO A 109 11.23 -7.46 11.31
C PRO A 109 10.74 -8.70 10.57
N THR A 110 9.86 -9.50 11.19
CA THR A 110 9.26 -10.68 10.58
C THR A 110 7.98 -10.39 9.78
N LEU A 111 7.50 -9.14 9.76
CA LEU A 111 6.20 -8.78 9.15
C LEU A 111 6.30 -7.89 7.89
N LEU A 112 7.49 -7.49 7.46
CA LEU A 112 7.72 -6.65 6.27
C LEU A 112 8.73 -7.24 5.30
#